data_AF-A0A7X5TMY9-F1
#
_entry.id   AF-A0A7X5TMY9-F1
#
_cell.length_a   1.000
_cell.length_b   1.000
_cell.length_c   1.000
_cell.angle_alpha   90.00
_cell.angle_beta   90.00
_cell.angle_gamma   90.00
#
_symmetry.space_group_name_H-M   'P 1'
#
loop_
_entity.id
_entity.type
_entity.pdbx_description
1 polymer ?
#
loop_
_entity_poly.entity_id
_entity_poly.type
_entity_poly.pdbx_seq_one_letter_code
_entity_poly.pdbx_strand_id
1 'polypeptide(L)'
;MKAKLCALILFPLALSSARATECTFAHAKYLHTADTAWTMSFHRFGHQVLLSDMAVQVESAASKASFWFLLDAGSSRYINFISTTDVLQKDWQPPTYDGGQRPLGEMHAFFWNKDMKIIETMPKAESPAPEVIFLPDLSEILASRAAIKHELRSGMFKLFRCER
;
A
#
# COMPACT_ATOMS: atom_id res chain seq x y z
N MET A 1 16.35 -72.35 -12.61
CA MET A 1 16.74 -70.92 -12.45
C MET A 1 15.48 -70.06 -12.49
N LYS A 2 15.13 -69.37 -11.40
CA LYS A 2 13.94 -68.49 -11.32
C LYS A 2 14.39 -67.04 -11.35
N ALA A 3 14.12 -66.32 -12.44
CA ALA A 3 14.38 -64.89 -12.54
C ALA A 3 13.26 -64.12 -11.83
N LYS A 4 13.62 -63.29 -10.83
CA LYS A 4 12.69 -62.36 -10.17
C LYS A 4 12.71 -61.04 -10.92
N LEU A 5 11.58 -60.68 -11.52
CA LEU A 5 11.32 -59.38 -12.14
C LEU A 5 11.07 -58.37 -11.01
N CYS A 6 11.99 -57.44 -10.80
CA CYS A 6 11.77 -56.29 -9.93
C CYS A 6 11.04 -55.20 -10.73
N ALA A 7 9.74 -55.03 -10.47
CA ALA A 7 8.97 -53.91 -10.99
C ALA A 7 9.31 -52.66 -10.16
N LEU A 8 10.01 -51.70 -10.76
CA LEU A 8 10.17 -50.35 -10.21
C LEU A 8 8.84 -49.59 -10.36
N ILE A 9 8.19 -49.30 -9.24
CA ILE A 9 7.03 -48.40 -9.20
C ILE A 9 7.56 -46.96 -9.17
N LEU A 10 7.50 -46.28 -10.33
CA LEU A 10 7.71 -44.84 -10.43
C LEU A 10 6.48 -44.12 -9.87
N PHE A 11 6.58 -43.61 -8.65
CA PHE A 11 5.61 -42.64 -8.11
C PHE A 11 5.93 -41.25 -8.68
N PRO A 12 5.03 -40.62 -9.47
CA PRO A 12 5.22 -39.24 -9.88
C PRO A 12 5.01 -38.34 -8.65
N LEU A 13 6.06 -37.65 -8.22
CA LEU A 13 5.93 -36.50 -7.32
C LEU A 13 5.17 -35.41 -8.08
N ALA A 14 3.87 -35.32 -7.85
CA ALA A 14 3.08 -34.16 -8.22
C ALA A 14 3.56 -32.98 -7.37
N LEU A 15 4.48 -32.18 -7.93
CA LEU A 15 4.80 -30.85 -7.43
C LEU A 15 3.55 -29.98 -7.60
N SER A 16 2.68 -29.99 -6.59
CA SER A 16 1.65 -28.97 -6.44
C SER A 16 2.34 -27.63 -6.29
N SER A 17 2.49 -26.91 -7.40
CA SER A 17 2.86 -25.50 -7.39
C SER A 17 1.71 -24.74 -6.73
N ALA A 18 1.74 -24.61 -5.41
CA ALA A 18 0.93 -23.63 -4.72
C ALA A 18 1.27 -22.28 -5.36
N ARG A 19 0.37 -21.74 -6.19
CA ARG A 19 0.48 -20.36 -6.65
C ARG A 19 0.47 -19.53 -5.39
N ALA A 20 1.61 -18.98 -5.01
CA ALA A 20 1.64 -17.91 -4.04
C ALA A 20 0.72 -16.84 -4.62
N THR A 21 -0.44 -16.63 -4.00
CA THR A 21 -1.37 -15.60 -4.42
C THR A 21 -0.58 -14.29 -4.40
N GLU A 22 -0.39 -13.69 -5.57
CA GLU A 22 0.36 -12.44 -5.66
C GLU A 22 -0.36 -11.40 -4.79
N CYS A 23 0.40 -10.70 -3.96
CA CYS A 23 -0.14 -9.69 -3.05
C CYS A 23 -0.86 -8.62 -3.86
N THR A 24 -2.11 -8.31 -3.52
CA THR A 24 -2.83 -7.21 -4.16
C THR A 24 -2.79 -5.97 -3.26
N PHE A 25 -3.01 -4.80 -3.83
CA PHE A 25 -3.05 -3.54 -3.07
C PHE A 25 -3.96 -3.64 -1.83
N ALA A 26 -5.17 -4.16 -1.99
CA ALA A 26 -6.16 -4.25 -0.90
C ALA A 26 -5.72 -5.09 0.31
N HIS A 27 -4.74 -5.97 0.12
CA HIS A 27 -4.25 -6.90 1.13
C HIS A 27 -2.85 -6.55 1.63
N ALA A 28 -2.19 -5.58 1.00
CA ALA A 28 -0.79 -5.25 1.26
C ALA A 28 -0.64 -4.40 2.52
N LYS A 29 0.34 -4.77 3.34
CA LYS A 29 0.79 -4.01 4.51
C LYS A 29 2.27 -3.72 4.37
N TYR A 30 2.65 -2.49 4.69
CA TYR A 30 4.02 -2.00 4.53
C TYR A 30 4.58 -1.51 5.86
N LEU A 31 5.89 -1.69 6.03
CA LEU A 31 6.66 -1.14 7.15
C LEU A 31 7.63 -0.09 6.64
N HIS A 32 7.77 1.00 7.38
CA HIS A 32 8.74 2.03 7.06
C HIS A 32 10.18 1.56 7.39
N THR A 33 11.11 1.74 6.45
CA THR A 33 12.46 1.17 6.52
C THR A 33 13.34 1.78 7.59
N ALA A 34 13.11 3.04 7.95
CA ALA A 34 13.89 3.74 8.97
C ALA A 34 13.21 3.77 10.35
N ASP A 35 11.93 3.42 10.42
CA ASP A 35 11.15 3.47 11.66
C ASP A 35 9.97 2.48 11.59
N THR A 36 10.15 1.29 12.14
CA THR A 36 9.15 0.21 12.06
C THR A 36 7.88 0.49 12.86
N ALA A 37 7.81 1.57 13.65
CA ALA A 37 6.56 2.01 14.27
C ALA A 37 5.58 2.58 13.24
N TRP A 38 6.07 2.99 12.07
CA TRP A 38 5.25 3.49 10.98
C TRP A 38 4.87 2.39 10.00
N THR A 39 3.58 2.31 9.73
CA THR A 39 3.01 1.35 8.80
C THR A 39 2.14 2.05 7.76
N MET A 40 1.99 1.42 6.61
CA MET A 40 1.06 1.85 5.58
C MET A 40 0.18 0.68 5.17
N SER A 41 -1.10 0.97 4.92
CA SER A 41 -2.04 0.00 4.39
C SER A 41 -3.04 0.65 3.45
N PHE A 42 -3.69 -0.18 2.65
CA PHE A 42 -4.70 0.25 1.70
C PHE A 42 -6.05 -0.30 2.11
N HIS A 43 -7.09 0.50 1.89
CA HIS A 43 -8.46 0.16 2.23
C HIS A 43 -9.36 0.42 1.05
N ARG A 44 -10.22 -0.54 0.72
CA ARG A 44 -11.30 -0.29 -0.23
C ARG A 44 -12.33 0.61 0.41
N PHE A 45 -12.85 1.55 -0.36
CA PHE A 45 -14.01 2.34 0.04
C PHE A 45 -14.92 2.56 -1.18
N GLY A 46 -16.23 2.50 -0.95
CA GLY A 46 -17.23 2.56 -2.01
C GLY A 46 -17.66 3.97 -2.31
N HIS A 47 -16.89 4.73 -3.10
CA HIS A 47 -17.30 6.07 -3.55
C HIS A 47 -17.22 6.23 -5.06
N GLN A 48 -18.38 6.43 -5.72
CA GLN A 48 -18.50 6.39 -7.19
C GLN A 48 -17.88 7.60 -7.91
N VAL A 49 -17.66 8.71 -7.21
CA VAL A 49 -17.17 9.97 -7.81
C VAL A 49 -15.65 10.00 -7.98
N LEU A 50 -14.93 9.16 -7.23
CA LEU A 50 -13.46 9.16 -7.25
C LEU A 50 -12.93 8.16 -8.27
N LEU A 51 -11.78 8.48 -8.87
CA LEU A 51 -11.13 7.64 -9.89
C LEU A 51 -10.50 6.36 -9.31
N SER A 52 -10.28 6.34 -7.99
CA SER A 52 -9.76 5.22 -7.22
C SER A 52 -10.80 4.75 -6.22
N ASP A 53 -10.96 3.44 -6.09
CA ASP A 53 -11.74 2.76 -5.04
C ASP A 53 -10.90 2.46 -3.78
N MET A 54 -9.66 2.94 -3.76
CA MET A 54 -8.69 2.74 -2.69
C MET A 54 -8.38 4.03 -1.95
N ALA A 55 -8.25 3.92 -0.63
CA ALA A 55 -7.66 4.91 0.24
C ALA A 55 -6.39 4.32 0.89
N VAL A 56 -5.49 5.20 1.32
CA VAL A 56 -4.26 4.83 2.02
C VAL A 56 -4.33 5.32 3.44
N GLN A 57 -3.97 4.44 4.37
CA GLN A 57 -3.81 4.77 5.77
C GLN A 57 -2.33 4.66 6.14
N VAL A 58 -1.78 5.70 6.75
CA VAL A 58 -0.44 5.72 7.33
C VAL A 58 -0.56 5.89 8.83
N GLU A 59 -0.04 4.94 9.59
CA GLU A 59 -0.21 4.89 11.05
C GLU A 59 1.14 4.85 11.76
N SER A 60 1.21 5.46 12.94
CA SER A 60 2.33 5.35 13.85
C SER A 60 1.90 4.70 15.16
N ALA A 61 2.42 3.51 15.45
CA ALA A 61 2.17 2.84 16.73
C ALA A 61 2.76 3.62 17.92
N ALA A 62 3.85 4.36 17.70
CA ALA A 62 4.54 5.13 18.74
C ALA A 62 3.74 6.35 19.22
N SER A 63 3.17 7.12 18.29
CA SER A 63 2.38 8.32 18.60
C SER A 63 0.86 8.08 18.63
N LYS A 64 0.40 6.90 18.22
CA LYS A 64 -1.01 6.56 17.97
C LYS A 64 -1.66 7.48 16.92
N ALA A 65 -0.85 8.07 16.04
CA ALA A 65 -1.35 8.89 14.94
C ALA A 65 -1.81 8.01 13.77
N SER A 66 -2.86 8.44 13.09
CA SER A 66 -3.39 7.81 11.88
C SER A 66 -3.74 8.90 10.87
N PHE A 67 -3.25 8.76 9.65
CA PHE A 67 -3.46 9.71 8.56
C PHE A 67 -4.03 9.00 7.35
N TRP A 68 -5.02 9.63 6.73
CA TRP A 68 -5.74 9.07 5.59
C TRP A 68 -5.46 9.88 4.34
N PHE A 69 -5.35 9.18 3.21
CA PHE A 69 -5.10 9.76 1.90
C PHE A 69 -5.94 9.09 0.83
N LEU A 70 -6.41 9.89 -0.12
CA LEU A 70 -6.97 9.44 -1.40
C LEU A 70 -5.86 9.45 -2.46
N LEU A 71 -6.03 8.65 -3.51
CA LEU A 71 -5.10 8.62 -4.63
C LEU A 71 -5.65 9.45 -5.80
N ASP A 72 -4.80 10.30 -6.36
CA ASP A 72 -5.10 11.08 -7.57
C ASP A 72 -3.91 11.06 -8.53
N ALA A 73 -4.16 10.83 -9.81
CA ALA A 73 -3.13 10.88 -10.85
C ALA A 73 -3.33 12.08 -11.79
N GLY A 74 -4.48 12.76 -11.72
CA GLY A 74 -4.85 13.85 -12.62
C GLY A 74 -4.51 13.54 -14.08
N SER A 75 -3.78 14.46 -14.71
CA SER A 75 -3.15 14.30 -16.03
C SER A 75 -1.63 14.08 -15.95
N SER A 76 -1.11 13.81 -14.75
CA SER A 76 0.31 13.63 -14.47
C SER A 76 0.77 12.19 -14.76
N ARG A 77 2.10 11.98 -14.76
CA ARG A 77 2.71 10.64 -14.75
C ARG A 77 2.90 10.08 -13.33
N TYR A 78 2.60 10.89 -12.32
CA TYR A 78 2.78 10.54 -10.92
C TYR A 78 1.43 10.46 -10.22
N ILE A 79 1.40 9.67 -9.16
CA ILE A 79 0.25 9.55 -8.28
C ILE A 79 0.50 10.44 -7.06
N ASN A 80 -0.48 11.23 -6.69
CA ASN A 80 -0.51 12.07 -5.51
C ASN A 80 -1.36 11.42 -4.43
N PHE A 81 -0.96 11.64 -3.19
CA PHE A 81 -1.74 11.37 -2.00
C PHE A 81 -2.40 12.68 -1.55
N ILE A 82 -3.73 12.69 -1.57
CA ILE A 82 -4.54 13.82 -1.10
C ILE A 82 -5.05 13.49 0.30
N SER A 83 -4.55 14.21 1.29
CA SER A 83 -4.94 13.99 2.69
C SER A 83 -6.43 14.22 2.90
N THR A 84 -7.03 13.37 3.72
CA THR A 84 -8.44 13.44 4.12
C THR A 84 -8.60 12.96 5.57
N THR A 85 -9.83 13.03 6.09
CA THR A 85 -10.20 12.35 7.33
C THR A 85 -10.45 10.86 7.10
N ASP A 86 -10.74 10.13 8.18
CA ASP A 86 -11.01 8.70 8.13
C ASP A 86 -12.17 8.36 7.18
N VAL A 87 -11.81 7.73 6.05
CA VAL A 87 -12.72 7.37 4.95
C VAL A 87 -13.72 6.28 5.32
N LEU A 88 -13.47 5.56 6.43
CA LEU A 88 -14.35 4.49 6.91
C LEU A 88 -15.46 5.04 7.83
N GLN A 89 -15.43 6.33 8.17
CA GLN A 89 -16.53 6.96 8.90
C GLN A 89 -17.80 6.97 8.06
N LYS A 90 -18.92 6.61 8.67
CA LYS A 90 -20.22 6.43 7.99
C LYS A 90 -20.65 7.65 7.17
N ASP A 91 -20.41 8.84 7.70
CA ASP A 91 -20.83 10.11 7.09
C ASP A 91 -19.65 10.85 6.43
N TRP A 92 -18.56 10.13 6.16
CA TRP A 92 -17.40 10.69 5.48
C TRP A 92 -17.78 11.22 4.09
N GLN A 93 -17.19 12.35 3.74
CA GLN A 93 -17.32 12.96 2.43
C GLN A 93 -15.93 13.25 1.87
N PRO A 94 -15.69 12.99 0.57
CA PRO A 94 -14.41 13.32 -0.03
C PRO A 94 -14.18 14.83 -0.01
N PRO A 95 -12.92 15.29 0.14
CA PRO A 95 -12.61 16.68 -0.07
C PRO A 95 -12.94 17.08 -1.51
N THR A 96 -13.48 18.27 -1.69
CA THR A 96 -13.77 18.86 -3.02
C THR A 96 -12.64 19.79 -3.42
N TYR A 97 -12.59 20.24 -4.68
CA TYR A 97 -11.61 21.23 -5.11
C TYR A 97 -11.68 22.52 -4.27
N ASP A 98 -12.90 22.94 -3.92
CA ASP A 98 -13.17 24.17 -3.18
C ASP A 98 -13.18 23.98 -1.65
N GLY A 99 -12.98 22.76 -1.12
CA GLY A 99 -13.08 22.54 0.33
C GLY A 99 -12.92 21.12 0.84
N GLY A 100 -13.37 20.90 2.08
CA GLY A 100 -13.18 19.66 2.82
C GLY A 100 -11.86 19.63 3.61
N GLN A 101 -11.79 18.72 4.58
CA GLN A 101 -10.63 18.63 5.47
C GLN A 101 -9.46 17.91 4.78
N ARG A 102 -8.31 18.57 4.75
CA ARG A 102 -7.04 18.04 4.20
C ARG A 102 -5.89 18.31 5.19
N PRO A 103 -5.86 17.62 6.35
CA PRO A 103 -4.98 17.99 7.45
C PRO A 103 -3.50 18.02 7.06
N LEU A 104 -3.08 17.17 6.12
CA LEU A 104 -1.71 17.10 5.63
C LEU A 104 -1.50 17.69 4.23
N GLY A 105 -2.56 18.19 3.58
CA GLY A 105 -2.48 18.66 2.20
C GLY A 105 -2.29 17.54 1.18
N GLU A 106 -1.45 17.78 0.17
CA GLU A 106 -1.18 16.85 -0.92
C GLU A 106 0.32 16.55 -0.98
N MET A 107 0.69 15.33 -1.38
CA MET A 107 2.09 14.95 -1.57
C MET A 107 2.25 13.94 -2.70
N HIS A 108 3.45 13.86 -3.25
CA HIS A 108 3.75 12.87 -4.29
C HIS A 108 3.93 11.47 -3.68
N ALA A 109 3.49 10.45 -4.41
CA ALA A 109 3.71 9.05 -4.07
C ALA A 109 4.33 8.31 -5.26
N PHE A 110 5.38 7.55 -4.97
CA PHE A 110 6.09 6.76 -5.96
C PHE A 110 6.02 5.29 -5.58
N PHE A 111 5.70 4.45 -6.56
CA PHE A 111 5.49 3.03 -6.39
C PHE A 111 6.46 2.26 -7.26
N TRP A 112 7.20 1.30 -6.69
CA TRP A 112 8.06 0.40 -7.46
C TRP A 112 7.59 -1.04 -7.31
N ASN A 113 7.58 -1.77 -8.43
CA ASN A 113 7.37 -3.21 -8.41
C ASN A 113 8.67 -3.96 -8.01
N LYS A 114 8.58 -5.29 -7.95
CA LYS A 114 9.73 -6.17 -7.63
C LYS A 114 10.94 -6.04 -8.56
N ASP A 115 10.73 -5.54 -9.77
CA ASP A 115 11.78 -5.32 -10.77
C ASP A 115 12.35 -3.88 -10.70
N MET A 116 11.97 -3.12 -9.66
CA MET A 116 12.32 -1.70 -9.48
C MET A 116 11.91 -0.82 -10.67
N LYS A 117 10.79 -1.15 -11.32
CA LYS A 117 10.13 -0.27 -12.28
C LYS A 117 9.05 0.55 -11.58
N ILE A 118 8.98 1.82 -11.94
CA ILE A 118 7.93 2.72 -11.46
C ILE A 118 6.58 2.25 -11.99
N ILE A 119 5.58 2.20 -11.10
CA ILE A 119 4.18 1.95 -11.44
C ILE A 119 3.50 3.30 -11.62
N GLU A 120 3.20 3.65 -12.87
CA GLU A 120 2.54 4.93 -13.24
C GLU A 120 1.01 4.80 -13.30
N THR A 121 0.48 3.57 -13.23
CA THR A 121 -0.96 3.32 -13.28
C THR A 121 -1.60 3.49 -11.92
N MET A 122 -2.76 4.16 -11.88
CA MET A 122 -3.58 4.30 -10.68
C MET A 122 -3.80 2.93 -9.99
N PRO A 123 -3.49 2.80 -8.69
CA PRO A 123 -3.74 1.59 -7.93
C PRO A 123 -5.21 1.19 -7.98
N LYS A 124 -5.43 -0.10 -8.23
CA LYS A 124 -6.74 -0.74 -8.10
C LYS A 124 -6.63 -1.82 -7.05
N ALA A 125 -7.72 -2.08 -6.36
CA ALA A 125 -7.74 -3.02 -5.24
C ALA A 125 -7.16 -4.42 -5.55
N GLU A 126 -7.43 -4.94 -6.75
CA GLU A 126 -6.99 -6.27 -7.21
C GLU A 126 -5.65 -6.25 -7.98
N SER A 127 -5.09 -5.07 -8.26
CA SER A 127 -3.82 -4.98 -8.95
C SER A 127 -2.68 -5.48 -8.05
N PRO A 128 -1.59 -6.02 -8.63
CA PRO A 128 -0.40 -6.39 -7.86
C PRO A 128 0.11 -5.23 -7.02
N ALA A 129 0.42 -5.52 -5.76
CA ALA A 129 0.99 -4.57 -4.82
C ALA A 129 2.44 -4.21 -5.20
N PRO A 130 2.85 -2.94 -5.03
CA PRO A 130 4.23 -2.52 -5.15
C PRO A 130 5.09 -3.19 -4.07
N GLU A 131 6.37 -3.37 -4.37
CA GLU A 131 7.36 -3.82 -3.40
C GLU A 131 7.78 -2.67 -2.47
N VAL A 132 7.82 -1.45 -3.02
CA VAL A 132 8.29 -0.25 -2.34
C VAL A 132 7.42 0.95 -2.66
N ILE A 133 7.11 1.74 -1.63
CA ILE A 133 6.40 3.02 -1.74
C ILE A 133 7.28 4.10 -1.12
N PHE A 134 7.49 5.20 -1.84
CA PHE A 134 8.22 6.35 -1.35
C PHE A 134 7.33 7.59 -1.30
N LEU A 135 7.36 8.26 -0.15
CA LEU A 135 6.66 9.52 0.11
C LEU A 135 7.71 10.57 0.49
N PRO A 136 8.28 11.30 -0.48
CA PRO A 136 9.41 12.22 -0.21
C PRO A 136 9.06 13.30 0.81
N ASP A 137 7.83 13.80 0.75
CA ASP A 137 7.41 14.97 1.53
C ASP A 137 6.83 14.60 2.90
N LEU A 138 6.68 13.30 3.22
CA LEU A 138 5.94 12.86 4.41
C LEU A 138 6.55 13.36 5.71
N SER A 139 7.88 13.27 5.85
CA SER A 139 8.58 13.71 7.07
C SER A 139 8.37 15.21 7.33
N GLU A 140 8.57 16.03 6.29
CA GLU A 140 8.37 17.49 6.36
C GLU A 140 6.91 17.86 6.67
N ILE A 141 5.95 17.19 6.01
CA ILE A 141 4.53 17.45 6.19
C ILE A 141 4.08 17.07 7.61
N LEU A 142 4.55 15.95 8.16
CA LEU A 142 4.25 15.54 9.53
C LEU A 142 4.81 16.53 10.56
N ALA A 143 6.04 17.01 10.35
CA ALA A 143 6.68 17.98 11.23
C ALA A 143 5.95 19.34 11.20
N SER A 144 5.58 19.81 10.01
CA SER A 144 5.00 21.15 9.82
C SER A 144 3.49 21.25 10.08
N ARG A 145 2.72 20.18 9.82
CA ARG A 145 1.24 20.23 9.87
C ARG A 145 0.61 19.36 10.94
N ALA A 146 1.23 18.23 11.30
CA ALA A 146 0.67 17.29 12.27
C ALA A 146 1.22 17.47 13.69
N ALA A 147 2.21 18.36 13.88
CA ALA A 147 2.91 18.57 15.15
C ALA A 147 3.38 17.28 15.83
N ILE A 148 3.72 16.26 15.03
CA ILE A 148 4.24 14.98 15.55
C ILE A 148 5.65 15.24 16.08
N LYS A 149 5.80 15.10 17.39
CA LYS A 149 7.07 15.36 18.10
C LYS A 149 8.19 14.38 17.74
N HIS A 150 7.83 13.21 17.21
CA HIS A 150 8.79 12.20 16.77
C HIS A 150 9.09 12.40 15.29
N GLU A 151 10.33 12.81 15.00
CA GLU A 151 10.78 13.04 13.63
C GLU A 151 10.84 11.72 12.86
N LEU A 152 10.00 11.57 11.84
CA LEU A 152 10.10 10.45 10.92
C LEU A 152 11.36 10.63 10.09
N ARG A 153 12.35 9.76 10.30
CA ARG A 153 13.57 9.72 9.47
C ARG A 153 13.24 9.45 8.01
N SER A 154 14.05 9.95 7.08
CA SER A 154 13.90 9.64 5.65
C SER A 154 13.97 8.13 5.39
N GLY A 155 13.05 7.62 4.58
CA GLY A 155 12.95 6.20 4.26
C GLY A 155 11.83 5.90 3.28
N MET A 156 11.53 4.61 3.13
CA MET A 156 10.49 4.11 2.24
C MET A 156 9.60 3.15 3.01
N PHE A 157 8.40 2.89 2.50
CA PHE A 157 7.54 1.82 2.97
C PHE A 157 7.81 0.58 2.12
N LYS A 158 8.28 -0.50 2.75
CA LYS A 158 8.51 -1.78 2.08
C LYS A 158 7.38 -2.75 2.37
N LEU A 159 6.96 -3.50 1.35
CA LEU A 159 5.98 -4.55 1.51
C LEU A 159 6.49 -5.54 2.57
N PHE A 160 5.68 -5.74 3.61
CA PHE A 160 6.06 -6.58 4.75
C PHE A 160 5.21 -7.85 4.82
N ARG A 161 3.90 -7.72 4.57
CA ARG A 161 2.98 -8.86 4.57
C ARG A 161 1.75 -8.61 3.70
N CYS A 162 1.06 -9.70 3.41
CA CYS A 162 -0.20 -9.71 2.69
C CYS A 162 -1.25 -10.38 3.58
N GLU A 163 -2.33 -9.68 3.88
CA GLU A 163 -3.45 -10.22 4.65
C GLU A 163 -4.36 -11.01 3.71
N ARG A 164 -4.89 -12.15 4.17
CA ARG A 164 -5.78 -13.01 3.36
C ARG A 164 -7.23 -12.78 3.71
#